data_AF-A0A2S9FHA1-F1
#
_entry.id   AF-A0A2S9FHA1-F1
#
_cell.length_a   1.000
_cell.length_b   1.000
_cell.length_c   1.000
_cell.angle_alpha   90.00
_cell.angle_beta   90.00
_cell.angle_gamma   90.00
#
_symmetry.space_group_name_H-M   'P 1'
#
loop_
_entity.id
_entity.type
_entity.pdbx_description
1 polymer ?
#
loop_
_entity_poly.entity_id
_entity_poly.type
_entity_poly.pdbx_seq_one_letter_code
_entity_poly.pdbx_strand_id
1 'polypeptide(L)'
;GISMKGVDIVVGGNVGHMSAFMAQAGRLVIRGDAGEALGDSIYEARLYVRGDVASLGADCVSKPMRDEHHRELEHLLTTAGFEGDDTAAYTRYGSARSLYHFHVDNAAAY
;
A
#
# COMPACT_ATOMS: atom_id res chain seq x y z
N GLY A 1 0.91 1.03 9.42
CA GLY A 1 0.16 0.06 10.24
C GLY A 1 0.57 -1.36 9.88
N ILE A 2 0.17 -2.34 10.69
CA ILE A 2 0.35 -3.79 10.45
C ILE A 2 -1.04 -4.42 10.54
N SER A 3 -1.34 -5.39 9.69
CA SER A 3 -2.64 -6.09 9.66
C SER A 3 -3.82 -5.11 9.62
N MET A 4 -3.76 -4.15 8.70
CA MET A 4 -4.83 -3.18 8.49
C MET A 4 -6.11 -3.90 8.04
N LYS A 5 -7.24 -3.65 8.71
CA LYS A 5 -8.54 -4.31 8.45
C LYS A 5 -9.60 -3.33 7.95
N GLY A 6 -9.21 -2.39 7.09
CA GLY A 6 -10.10 -1.37 6.54
C GLY A 6 -9.92 0.02 7.12
N VAL A 7 -8.80 0.29 7.80
CA VAL A 7 -8.46 1.62 8.31
C VAL A 7 -7.80 2.46 7.21
N ASP A 8 -8.09 3.76 7.22
CA ASP A 8 -7.46 4.73 6.34
C ASP A 8 -6.47 5.58 7.16
N ILE A 9 -5.21 5.63 6.69
CA ILE A 9 -4.10 6.29 7.38
C ILE A 9 -3.40 7.22 6.40
N VAL A 10 -3.17 8.47 6.82
CA VAL A 10 -2.33 9.43 6.10
C VAL A 10 -1.12 9.79 6.95
N VAL A 11 0.08 9.56 6.43
CA VAL A 11 1.35 9.90 7.06
C VAL A 11 1.97 11.08 6.34
N GLY A 12 2.15 12.19 7.06
CA GLY A 12 2.66 13.45 6.51
C GLY A 12 4.17 13.46 6.15
N GLY A 13 4.88 12.36 6.37
CA GLY A 13 6.32 12.22 6.12
C GLY A 13 6.69 10.77 5.78
N ASN A 14 7.88 10.35 6.20
CA ASN A 14 8.44 9.04 5.86
C ASN A 14 7.88 7.92 6.76
N VAL A 15 7.92 6.69 6.27
CA VAL A 15 7.62 5.48 7.06
C VAL A 15 8.80 4.51 7.06
N GLY A 16 8.92 3.75 8.15
CA GLY A 16 9.97 2.74 8.30
C GLY A 16 9.68 1.43 7.55
N HIS A 17 10.56 0.45 7.79
CA HIS A 17 10.50 -0.88 7.19
C HIS A 17 9.17 -1.61 7.48
N MET A 18 8.78 -2.51 6.57
CA MET A 18 7.61 -3.39 6.68
C MET A 18 6.27 -2.67 6.94
N SER A 19 6.18 -1.40 6.53
CA SER A 19 4.92 -0.67 6.58
C SER A 19 3.86 -1.40 5.74
N ALA A 20 2.63 -1.48 6.26
CA ALA A 20 1.53 -2.24 5.65
C ALA A 20 1.76 -3.77 5.54
N PHE A 21 2.60 -4.34 6.41
CA PHE A 21 2.71 -5.79 6.54
C PHE A 21 1.35 -6.45 6.81
N MET A 22 1.01 -7.49 6.06
CA MET A 22 -0.26 -8.23 6.17
C MET A 22 -1.50 -7.34 6.06
N ALA A 23 -1.43 -6.20 5.35
CA ALA A 23 -2.55 -5.27 5.22
C ALA A 23 -3.69 -5.92 4.43
N GLN A 24 -4.80 -6.19 5.11
CA GLN A 24 -5.94 -6.93 4.56
C GLN A 24 -6.88 -6.03 3.77
N ALA A 25 -7.13 -4.81 4.27
CA ALA A 25 -7.97 -3.81 3.64
C ALA A 25 -7.64 -2.40 4.17
N GLY A 26 -8.17 -1.38 3.49
CA GLY A 26 -8.00 0.04 3.83
C GLY A 26 -6.99 0.76 2.94
N ARG A 27 -6.67 2.01 3.28
CA ARG A 27 -5.69 2.82 2.56
C ARG A 27 -4.56 3.30 3.46
N LEU A 28 -3.34 3.31 2.92
CA LEU A 28 -2.19 3.97 3.53
C LEU A 28 -1.62 4.98 2.53
N VAL A 29 -1.65 6.26 2.90
CA VAL A 29 -1.02 7.35 2.16
C VAL A 29 0.26 7.76 2.86
N ILE A 30 1.37 7.81 2.13
CA ILE A 30 2.69 8.19 2.61
C ILE A 30 3.15 9.38 1.76
N ARG A 31 3.25 10.55 2.39
CA ARG A 31 3.67 11.79 1.69
C ARG A 31 5.19 11.90 1.50
N GLY A 32 5.97 11.04 2.17
CA GLY A 32 7.42 10.94 2.00
C GLY A 32 7.84 9.58 1.45
N ASP A 33 9.00 9.11 1.92
CA ASP A 33 9.62 7.86 1.49
C ASP A 33 9.13 6.66 2.31
N ALA A 34 9.20 5.47 1.71
CA ALA A 34 8.96 4.20 2.37
C ALA A 34 10.24 3.37 2.46
N GLY A 35 10.50 2.84 3.65
CA GLY A 35 11.59 1.90 3.89
C GLY A 35 11.39 0.54 3.22
N GLU A 36 12.25 -0.42 3.59
CA GLU A 36 12.28 -1.75 2.97
C GLU A 36 11.01 -2.56 3.21
N ALA A 37 10.71 -3.48 2.27
CA ALA A 37 9.62 -4.45 2.33
C ALA A 37 8.23 -3.84 2.51
N LEU A 38 7.94 -2.73 1.81
CA LEU A 38 6.63 -2.08 1.82
C LEU A 38 5.53 -3.04 1.34
N GLY A 39 4.47 -3.19 2.14
CA GLY A 39 3.31 -4.00 1.80
C GLY A 39 3.60 -5.50 1.76
N ASP A 40 4.58 -5.99 2.52
CA ASP A 40 4.86 -7.42 2.57
C ASP A 40 3.62 -8.23 2.99
N SER A 41 3.27 -9.25 2.19
CA SER A 41 2.08 -10.08 2.36
C SER A 41 0.77 -9.28 2.35
N ILE A 42 0.70 -8.22 1.54
CA ILE A 42 -0.50 -7.40 1.35
C ILE A 42 -1.64 -8.18 0.64
N TYR A 43 -2.88 -7.87 1.02
CA TYR A 43 -4.10 -8.36 0.36
C TYR A 43 -4.81 -7.22 -0.39
N GLU A 44 -5.99 -6.79 0.06
CA GLU A 44 -6.83 -5.81 -0.67
C GLU A 44 -6.55 -4.34 -0.29
N ALA A 45 -5.56 -4.08 0.57
CA ALA A 45 -5.21 -2.70 0.92
C ALA A 45 -4.58 -1.96 -0.27
N ARG A 46 -4.80 -0.64 -0.33
CA ARG A 46 -4.20 0.25 -1.33
C ARG A 46 -3.20 1.17 -0.65
N LEU A 47 -1.98 1.20 -1.18
CA LEU A 47 -0.93 2.07 -0.69
C LEU A 47 -0.66 3.17 -1.72
N TYR A 48 -0.47 4.40 -1.26
CA TYR A 48 -0.10 5.54 -2.08
C TYR A 48 1.19 6.13 -1.51
N VAL A 49 2.26 6.20 -2.31
CA VAL A 49 3.55 6.74 -1.87
C VAL A 49 3.96 7.86 -2.82
N ARG A 50 4.26 9.03 -2.28
CA ARG A 50 4.76 10.18 -3.05
C ARG A 50 6.27 10.13 -3.28
N GLY A 51 7.03 9.72 -2.28
CA GLY A 51 8.47 9.60 -2.34
C GLY A 51 8.92 8.25 -2.89
N ASP A 52 10.18 7.92 -2.61
CA ASP A 52 10.79 6.68 -3.07
C ASP A 52 10.42 5.50 -2.17
N VAL A 53 10.36 4.31 -2.77
CA VAL A 53 10.17 3.04 -2.05
C VAL A 53 11.47 2.26 -2.13
N ALA A 54 12.12 2.03 -0.98
CA ALA A 54 13.40 1.32 -0.95
C ALA A 54 13.30 -0.11 -1.50
N SER A 55 12.27 -0.86 -1.09
CA SER A 55 11.93 -2.16 -1.67
C SER A 55 10.48 -2.55 -1.38
N LEU A 56 9.91 -3.38 -2.24
CA LEU A 56 8.58 -3.95 -2.05
C LEU A 56 8.67 -5.29 -1.32
N GLY A 57 7.65 -5.57 -0.50
CA GLY A 57 7.47 -6.86 0.15
C GLY A 57 6.88 -7.92 -0.79
N ALA A 58 6.72 -9.15 -0.28
CA ALA A 58 6.16 -10.24 -1.08
C ALA A 58 4.72 -9.92 -1.50
N ASP A 59 4.39 -10.24 -2.75
CA ASP A 59 3.09 -9.99 -3.38
C ASP A 59 2.68 -8.51 -3.47
N CYS A 60 3.56 -7.55 -3.18
CA CYS A 60 3.28 -6.14 -3.38
C CYS A 60 3.88 -5.67 -4.71
N VAL A 61 3.07 -5.01 -5.55
CA VAL A 61 3.51 -4.48 -6.85
C VAL A 61 2.97 -3.08 -7.07
N SER A 62 3.66 -2.30 -7.90
CA SER A 62 3.09 -1.07 -8.43
C SER A 62 1.86 -1.40 -9.28
N LYS A 63 0.85 -0.54 -9.19
CA LYS A 63 -0.42 -0.69 -9.91
C LYS A 63 -0.77 0.63 -10.61
N PRO A 64 -1.46 0.57 -11.77
CA PRO A 64 -1.88 1.78 -12.47
C PRO A 64 -2.74 2.69 -11.58
N MET A 65 -2.46 3.99 -11.63
CA MET A 65 -3.36 5.03 -11.16
C MET A 65 -4.51 5.19 -12.17
N ARG A 66 -5.72 5.38 -11.64
CA ARG A 66 -6.97 5.55 -12.39
C ARG A 66 -7.72 6.69 -11.73
N ASP A 67 -8.67 7.30 -12.43
CA ASP A 67 -9.44 8.44 -11.90
C ASP A 67 -10.06 8.19 -10.53
N GLU A 68 -10.58 6.98 -10.29
CA GLU A 68 -11.14 6.60 -8.98
C GLU A 68 -10.10 6.64 -7.85
N HIS A 69 -8.84 6.32 -8.15
CA HIS A 69 -7.75 6.37 -7.19
C HIS A 69 -7.31 7.80 -6.91
N HIS A 70 -7.30 8.65 -7.94
CA HIS A 70 -7.03 10.08 -7.75
C HIS A 70 -8.10 10.72 -6.86
N ARG A 71 -9.39 10.45 -7.11
CA ARG A 71 -10.49 10.95 -6.26
C ARG A 71 -10.42 10.42 -4.83
N GLU A 72 -10.11 9.13 -4.66
CA GLU A 72 -9.92 8.52 -3.34
C GLU A 72 -8.76 9.19 -2.58
N LEU A 73 -7.60 9.34 -3.24
CA LEU A 73 -6.41 9.94 -2.65
C LEU A 73 -6.62 11.42 -2.30
N GLU A 74 -7.25 12.19 -3.18
CA GLU A 74 -7.61 13.59 -2.94
C GLU A 74 -8.51 13.72 -1.70
N HIS A 75 -9.53 12.88 -1.58
CA HIS A 75 -10.40 12.88 -0.40
C HIS A 75 -9.63 12.59 0.90
N LEU A 76 -8.74 11.60 0.89
CA LEU A 76 -7.92 11.24 2.05
C LEU A 76 -6.97 12.38 2.45
N LEU A 77 -6.30 13.00 1.48
CA LEU A 77 -5.36 14.10 1.70
C LEU A 77 -6.07 15.34 2.25
N THR A 78 -7.19 15.73 1.65
CA THR A 78 -7.99 16.88 2.11
C THR A 78 -8.50 16.64 3.54
N THR A 79 -9.02 15.45 3.84
CA THR A 79 -9.48 15.10 5.20
C THR A 79 -8.34 15.16 6.23
N ALA A 80 -7.11 14.86 5.81
CA ALA A 80 -5.92 14.94 6.65
C ALA A 80 -5.28 16.34 6.71
N GLY A 81 -5.87 17.36 6.06
CA GLY A 81 -5.37 18.74 6.06
C GLY A 81 -4.29 19.04 5.02
N PHE A 82 -4.14 18.20 3.99
CA PHE A 82 -3.21 18.38 2.87
C PHE A 82 -3.95 18.74 1.57
N GLU A 83 -4.90 19.68 1.65
CA GLU A 83 -5.66 20.16 0.50
C GLU A 83 -4.73 20.70 -0.60
N GLY A 84 -5.04 20.36 -1.86
CA GLY A 84 -4.27 20.79 -3.03
C GLY A 84 -2.95 20.04 -3.27
N ASP A 85 -2.66 18.97 -2.51
CA ASP A 85 -1.49 18.13 -2.80
C ASP A 85 -1.68 17.37 -4.13
N ASP A 86 -0.60 17.22 -4.89
CA ASP A 86 -0.65 16.67 -6.25
C ASP A 86 -0.77 15.14 -6.22
N THR A 87 -1.96 14.63 -6.51
CA THR A 87 -2.21 13.18 -6.56
C THR A 87 -1.46 12.47 -7.70
N ALA A 88 -1.02 13.17 -8.74
CA ALA A 88 -0.22 12.60 -9.82
C ALA A 88 1.24 12.31 -9.39
N ALA A 89 1.70 12.94 -8.31
CA ALA A 89 3.00 12.67 -7.71
C ALA A 89 3.05 11.36 -6.91
N TYR A 90 1.93 10.64 -6.77
CA TYR A 90 1.87 9.40 -5.99
C TYR A 90 1.87 8.17 -6.89
N THR A 91 2.68 7.17 -6.52
CA THR A 91 2.60 5.82 -7.06
C THR A 91 1.68 4.98 -6.19
N ARG A 92 0.82 4.18 -6.82
CA ARG A 92 -0.04 3.23 -6.11
C ARG A 92 0.57 1.83 -6.08
N TYR A 93 0.46 1.20 -4.92
CA TYR A 93 0.85 -0.19 -4.71
C TYR A 93 -0.32 -1.02 -4.15
N GLY A 94 -0.26 -2.32 -4.36
CA GLY A 94 -1.23 -3.28 -3.83
C GLY A 94 -0.87 -4.71 -4.21
N SER A 95 -1.71 -5.67 -3.80
CA SER A 95 -1.43 -7.10 -4.02
C SER A 95 -1.32 -7.47 -5.50
N ALA A 96 -0.31 -8.26 -5.84
CA ALA A 96 -0.19 -8.95 -7.12
C ALA A 96 -1.24 -10.08 -7.26
N ARG A 97 -1.85 -10.49 -6.14
CA ARG A 97 -2.82 -11.59 -5.97
C ARG A 97 -2.22 -12.96 -6.26
N SER A 98 -0.90 -13.09 -6.14
CA SER A 98 -0.19 -14.35 -6.37
C SER A 98 -0.22 -15.29 -5.17
N LEU A 99 -0.34 -14.73 -3.95
CA LEU A 99 -0.40 -15.50 -2.70
C LEU A 99 -1.83 -15.88 -2.27
N TYR A 100 -2.85 -15.56 -3.06
CA TYR A 100 -4.25 -15.88 -2.75
C TYR A 100 -4.55 -17.37 -2.89
N HIS A 101 -3.73 -18.10 -3.64
CA HIS A 101 -3.89 -19.53 -3.86
C HIS A 101 -2.81 -20.28 -3.10
N PHE A 102 -3.21 -20.95 -2.01
CA PHE A 102 -2.41 -22.00 -1.42
C PHE A 102 -2.29 -23.12 -2.47
N HIS A 103 -1.14 -23.21 -3.16
CA HIS A 103 -0.85 -24.38 -3.98
C HIS A 103 -0.66 -25.57 -3.04
N VAL A 104 -1.61 -26.50 -3.04
CA VAL A 104 -1.59 -27.76 -2.26
C VAL A 104 -0.58 -28.76 -2.84
N ASP A 105 0.43 -28.31 -3.58
CA ASP A 105 1.41 -29.20 -4.19
C ASP A 105 2.56 -29.56 -3.22
N ASN A 106 2.53 -29.03 -1.99
CA ASN A 106 3.53 -29.33 -0.95
C ASN A 106 2.99 -30.17 0.23
N ALA A 107 1.86 -30.86 0.04
CA ALA A 107 1.29 -31.77 1.05
C ALA A 107 1.83 -33.21 0.97
N ALA A 108 2.65 -33.54 -0.03
CA ALA A 108 3.18 -34.89 -0.25
C ALA A 108 4.66 -35.07 0.15
N ALA A 109 5.28 -34.05 0.74
CA ALA A 109 6.65 -34.13 1.26
C ALA A 109 6.65 -34.23 2.80
N TYR A 110 6.04 -35.29 3.33
CA TYR A 110 6.30 -35.77 4.69
C TYR A 110 6.06 -37.27 4.80
#